data_AF-A0A969L4F6-F1
#
_entry.id   AF-A0A969L4F6-F1
#
_cell.length_a   1.000
_cell.length_b   1.000
_cell.length_c   1.000
_cell.angle_alpha   90.00
_cell.angle_beta   90.00
_cell.angle_gamma   90.00
#
_symmetry.space_group_name_H-M   'P 1'
#
loop_
_entity.id
_entity.type
_entity.pdbx_description
1 polymer ?
#
loop_
_entity_poly.entity_id
_entity_poly.type
_entity_poly.pdbx_seq_one_letter_code
_entity_poly.pdbx_strand_id
1 'polypeptide(L)' 'MKSYIGAKIIKAEPMDRHDFLREQAELNNRPWGTDQENAPGYKVQYEDGYVSWSPKEVFERCYREITEKERYLITGI' A
#
# COMPACT_ATOMS: atom_id res chain seq x y z
N MET A 1 -8.49 -21.19 17.39
CA MET A 1 -8.08 -20.51 16.15
C MET A 1 -6.75 -21.09 15.66
N LYS A 2 -6.46 -21.02 14.37
CA LYS A 2 -5.17 -21.40 13.79
C LYS A 2 -4.55 -20.17 13.12
N SER A 3 -3.23 -20.03 13.22
CA SER A 3 -2.49 -18.93 12.62
C SER A 3 -1.85 -19.37 11.31
N TYR A 4 -1.88 -18.50 10.31
CA TYR A 4 -1.30 -18.73 8.98
C TYR A 4 -0.48 -17.50 8.58
N ILE A 5 0.61 -17.70 7.83
CA ILE A 5 1.39 -16.64 7.20
C ILE A 5 1.17 -16.74 5.70
N GLY A 6 0.79 -15.62 5.08
CA GLY A 6 0.82 -15.44 3.64
C GLY A 6 1.89 -14.43 3.26
N ALA A 7 2.49 -14.60 2.09
CA ALA A 7 3.44 -13.65 1.51
C ALA A 7 2.92 -13.16 0.16
N LYS A 8 3.05 -11.87 -0.10
CA LYS A 8 2.71 -11.21 -1.37
C LYS A 8 3.80 -10.19 -1.70
N ILE A 9 4.09 -10.02 -2.99
CA ILE A 9 4.91 -8.89 -3.45
C ILE A 9 3.98 -7.70 -3.68
N ILE A 10 4.33 -6.57 -3.11
CA ILE A 10 3.64 -5.29 -3.30
C ILE A 10 4.59 -4.28 -3.95
N LYS A 11 4.02 -3.24 -4.55
CA LYS A 11 4.73 -2.00 -4.87
C LYS A 11 4.27 -0.93 -3.90
N ALA A 12 5.18 -0.07 -3.48
CA ALA A 12 4.83 1.03 -2.59
C ALA A 12 5.63 2.28 -2.91
N GLU A 13 5.01 3.43 -2.75
CA GLU A 13 5.65 4.75 -2.82
C GLU A 13 5.17 5.62 -1.66
N PRO A 14 6.02 6.52 -1.12
CA PRO A 14 5.60 7.46 -0.08
C PRO A 14 4.45 8.32 -0.57
N MET A 15 3.37 8.37 0.19
CA MET A 15 2.20 9.21 -0.10
C MET A 15 1.46 9.49 1.20
N ASP A 16 1.11 10.75 1.44
CA ASP A 16 0.33 11.09 2.61
C ASP A 16 -1.15 10.71 2.43
N ARG A 17 -1.87 10.58 3.56
CA ARG A 17 -3.25 10.10 3.55
C ARG A 17 -4.19 11.06 2.81
N HIS A 18 -3.91 12.36 2.87
CA HIS A 18 -4.73 13.37 2.23
C HIS A 18 -4.66 13.23 0.71
N ASP A 19 -3.45 13.17 0.15
CA ASP A 19 -3.22 13.03 -1.28
C ASP A 19 -3.74 11.69 -1.82
N PHE A 20 -3.56 10.60 -1.08
CA PHE A 20 -4.13 9.30 -1.44
C PHE A 20 -5.66 9.37 -1.59
N LEU A 21 -6.34 9.97 -0.61
CA LEU A 21 -7.80 10.02 -0.61
C LEU A 21 -8.35 11.01 -1.65
N ARG A 22 -7.60 12.08 -1.97
CA ARG A 22 -7.89 12.95 -3.12
C ARG A 22 -7.84 12.16 -4.43
N GLU A 23 -6.77 11.39 -4.66
CA GLU A 23 -6.64 10.54 -5.86
C GLU A 23 -7.79 9.52 -5.94
N GLN A 24 -8.14 8.88 -4.83
CA GLN A 24 -9.27 7.94 -4.78
C GLN A 24 -10.61 8.62 -5.09
N ALA A 25 -10.84 9.84 -4.60
CA ALA A 25 -12.06 10.58 -4.91
C ALA A 25 -12.15 10.92 -6.40
N GLU A 26 -11.05 11.37 -7.01
CA GLU A 26 -10.94 11.66 -8.45
C GLU A 26 -11.20 10.40 -9.29
N LEU A 27 -10.55 9.27 -8.98
CA LEU A 27 -10.73 8.00 -9.68
C LEU A 27 -12.18 7.47 -9.60
N ASN A 28 -12.87 7.74 -8.50
CA ASN A 28 -14.25 7.30 -8.28
C ASN A 28 -15.30 8.36 -8.65
N ASN A 29 -14.89 9.50 -9.20
CA ASN A 29 -15.74 10.64 -9.52
C ASN A 29 -16.63 11.10 -8.34
N ARG A 30 -16.04 11.14 -7.13
CA ARG A 30 -16.71 11.54 -5.89
C ARG A 30 -16.27 12.95 -5.45
N PRO A 31 -17.17 13.73 -4.81
CA PRO A 31 -16.79 15.00 -4.23
C PRO A 31 -15.69 14.82 -3.18
N TRP A 32 -14.66 15.65 -3.25
CA TRP A 32 -13.58 15.69 -2.26
C TRP A 32 -13.93 16.64 -1.12
N GLY A 33 -13.78 16.17 0.13
CA GLY A 33 -13.93 16.98 1.33
C GLY A 33 -12.56 17.30 1.93
N THR A 34 -12.37 18.51 2.45
CA THR A 34 -11.08 19.03 2.92
C THR A 34 -10.70 18.63 4.35
N ASP A 35 -11.60 17.99 5.11
CA ASP A 35 -11.42 17.68 6.54
C ASP A 35 -10.73 16.33 6.79
N GLN A 36 -9.77 15.97 5.95
CA GLN A 36 -9.03 14.72 6.09
C GLN A 36 -7.71 14.99 6.81
N GLU A 37 -7.53 14.37 7.98
CA GLU A 37 -6.28 14.44 8.73
C GLU A 37 -5.12 13.97 7.85
N ASN A 38 -4.14 14.85 7.65
CA ASN A 38 -2.94 14.52 6.91
C ASN A 38 -2.01 13.67 7.79
N ALA A 39 -1.66 12.48 7.30
CA ALA A 39 -0.78 11.56 7.99
C ALA A 39 0.25 10.98 7.01
N PRO A 40 1.52 10.84 7.39
CA PRO A 40 2.53 10.23 6.53
C PRO A 40 2.27 8.73 6.36
N GLY A 41 2.52 8.23 5.15
CA GLY A 41 2.35 6.82 4.84
C GLY A 41 2.82 6.46 3.45
N TYR A 42 2.26 5.36 2.94
CA TYR A 42 2.60 4.79 1.66
C TYR A 42 1.34 4.41 0.90
N LYS A 43 1.30 4.74 -0.38
CA LYS A 43 0.38 4.12 -1.34
C LYS A 43 0.93 2.74 -1.68
N VAL A 44 0.11 1.72 -1.53
CA VAL A 44 0.49 0.32 -1.72
C VAL A 44 -0.36 -0.28 -2.84
N GLN A 45 0.30 -0.85 -3.84
CA GLN A 45 -0.35 -1.56 -4.95
C GLN A 45 -0.04 -3.06 -4.88
N TYR A 46 -1.11 -3.86 -4.94
CA TYR A 46 -1.04 -5.32 -4.96
C TYR A 46 -1.03 -5.86 -6.41
N GLU A 47 -0.69 -7.14 -6.55
CA GLU A 47 -0.59 -7.84 -7.84
C GLU A 47 -1.90 -7.86 -8.65
N ASP A 48 -3.03 -7.85 -7.95
CA ASP A 48 -4.39 -7.85 -8.53
C ASP A 48 -4.87 -6.45 -8.93
N GLY A 49 -4.03 -5.43 -8.75
CA GLY A 49 -4.35 -4.04 -9.02
C GLY A 49 -5.07 -3.34 -7.88
N TYR A 50 -5.38 -4.01 -6.77
CA TYR A 50 -5.91 -3.34 -5.58
C TYR A 50 -4.89 -2.31 -5.08
N VAL A 51 -5.37 -1.13 -4.70
CA VAL A 51 -4.55 -0.05 -4.16
C VAL A 51 -5.08 0.35 -2.79
N SER A 52 -4.19 0.44 -1.82
CA SER A 52 -4.50 0.88 -0.46
C SER A 52 -3.51 1.94 0.03
N TRP A 53 -3.79 2.51 1.20
CA TRP A 53 -2.86 3.36 1.93
C TRP A 53 -2.50 2.71 3.26
N SER A 54 -1.22 2.73 3.62
CA SER A 54 -0.70 2.23 4.89
C SER A 54 -0.05 3.36 5.69
N PRO A 55 -0.35 3.49 7.00
CA PRO A 55 0.39 4.39 7.88
C PRO A 55 1.89 4.11 7.84
N LYS A 56 2.71 5.17 7.93
CA LYS A 56 4.17 5.07 7.85
C LYS A 56 4.76 4.03 8.80
N GLU A 57 4.46 4.15 10.10
CA GLU A 57 5.00 3.26 11.12
C GLU A 57 4.57 1.79 10.94
N VAL A 58 3.36 1.57 10.42
CA VAL A 58 2.88 0.22 10.10
C VAL A 58 3.63 -0.33 8.89
N PHE A 59 3.82 0.49 7.86
CA PHE A 59 4.51 0.08 6.65
C PHE A 59 5.98 -0.28 6.93
N GLU A 60 6.72 0.62 7.56
CA GLU A 60 8.15 0.43 7.85
C GLU A 60 8.42 -0.73 8.83
N ARG A 61 7.46 -1.06 9.70
CA ARG A 61 7.56 -2.22 10.60
C ARG A 61 7.28 -3.56 9.90
N CYS A 62 6.34 -3.57 8.96
CA CYS A 62 5.84 -4.81 8.35
C CYS A 62 6.51 -5.15 7.02
N TYR A 63 7.06 -4.16 6.32
CA TYR A 63 7.57 -4.31 4.96
C TYR A 63 9.03 -3.87 4.86
N ARG A 64 9.72 -4.46 3.89
CA ARG A 64 11.05 -4.07 3.45
C ARG A 64 11.17 -4.31 1.95
N GLU A 65 12.19 -3.73 1.34
CA GLU A 65 12.56 -4.09 -0.01
C GLU A 65 12.93 -5.57 -0.10
N ILE A 66 12.55 -6.18 -1.22
CA ILE A 66 12.89 -7.57 -1.55
C ILE A 66 14.09 -7.61 -2.49
N THR A 67 14.90 -8.63 -2.33
CA THR A 67 15.95 -8.95 -3.31
C THR A 67 15.36 -9.61 -4.56
N GLU A 68 16.11 -9.61 -5.65
CA GLU A 68 15.72 -10.32 -6.87
C GLU A 68 15.55 -11.84 -6.63
N LYS A 69 16.40 -12.42 -5.78
CA LYS A 69 16.27 -13.83 -5.37
C LYS A 69 14.95 -14.09 -4.64
N GLU A 70 14.52 -13.19 -3.76
CA GLU A 70 13.24 -13.31 -3.05
C GLU A 70 12.05 -13.13 -3.98
N ARG A 71 12.15 -12.23 -4.96
CA ARG A 71 11.14 -12.10 -6.03
C ARG A 71 10.95 -13.42 -6.76
N TYR A 72 12.04 -14.05 -7.19
CA TYR A 72 12.00 -15.34 -7.88
C TYR A 72 11.40 -16.43 -6.98
N LEU A 73 11.76 -16.49 -5.70
CA LEU A 73 11.20 -17.48 -4.77
C LEU A 73 9.68 -17.35 -4.57
N ILE A 74 9.14 -16.13 -4.64
CA ILE A 74 7.70 -15.88 -4.43
C ILE A 74 6.89 -16.02 -5.72
N THR A 75 7.44 -15.60 -6.87
CA THR A 75 6.69 -15.52 -8.13
C THR A 75 7.06 -16.59 -9.15
N GLY A 76 8.21 -17.25 -9.01
CA GLY A 76 8.72 -18.24 -9.97
C GLY A 76 9.19 -17.66 -11.30
N ILE A 77 9.20 -16.33 -11.45
CA ILE A 77 9.66 -15.59 -12.64
C ILE A 77 10.67 -14.50 -12.28
#